data_AF-A0A954TKF2-F1
#
_entry.id   AF-A0A954TKF2-F1
#
_cell.length_a   1.000
_cell.length_b   1.000
_cell.length_c   1.000
_cell.angle_alpha   90.00
_cell.angle_beta   90.00
_cell.angle_gamma   90.00
#
_symmetry.space_group_name_H-M   'P 1'
#
loop_
_entity.id
_entity.type
_entity.pdbx_description
1 polymer ?
#
loop_
_entity_poly.entity_id
_entity_poly.type
_entity_poly.pdbx_seq_one_letter_code
_entity_poly.pdbx_strand_id
1 'polypeptide(L)'
;MTKAQHSRSTGRAIVLGLTMLPLSSGCASFSAPSWMSRGDSSAGKMAAENGMVGSLANAGKGFTGQVKTMGTAVSSAMSKAKSAVIAPFSTTANNSDPTSLANMPTNLGPEIWVTNGQLYESQGKFAKALDNYTKALEIEPTNEAALLSTARLYVREQKYSQAESFFAKALAANPQAETYNELASMQQQQGRTAEALASVNKAIEMEPASPRYRNNLAGMLVSSGRSDEAVQQLQQVFPPAVANYNVAYLHFTHQNLAGAQQHLQLALQADPNLKEARDLMEKIAGSSTAQSAVAAYQTAGQIYRTAETLVTPTVPAGAAVYQRTGANDSAQAGGYPTNGGYPMPAAYPSTN
;
A
#
# COMPACT_ATOMS: atom_id res chain seq x y z
N MET A 1 45.71 -42.54 -0.31
CA MET A 1 45.48 -42.05 -1.69
C MET A 1 44.15 -42.63 -2.17
N THR A 2 43.17 -41.96 -2.78
CA THR A 2 42.79 -40.52 -2.93
C THR A 2 41.37 -40.55 -3.55
N LYS A 3 40.38 -39.65 -3.36
CA LYS A 3 40.21 -38.39 -2.62
C LYS A 3 38.70 -38.24 -2.27
N ALA A 4 38.31 -37.54 -1.20
CA ALA A 4 36.90 -37.22 -0.95
C ALA A 4 36.39 -36.11 -1.89
N GLN A 5 35.11 -36.14 -2.29
CA GLN A 5 34.40 -34.99 -2.85
C GLN A 5 33.19 -34.63 -1.98
N HIS A 6 33.28 -33.49 -1.30
CA HIS A 6 32.13 -32.80 -0.74
C HIS A 6 31.40 -32.05 -1.86
N SER A 7 30.12 -32.36 -2.06
CA SER A 7 29.21 -31.46 -2.76
C SER A 7 28.57 -30.51 -1.73
N ARG A 8 29.02 -29.25 -1.70
CA ARG A 8 28.35 -28.21 -0.91
C ARG A 8 27.17 -27.67 -1.72
N SER A 9 25.97 -28.19 -1.43
CA SER A 9 24.71 -27.64 -1.92
C SER A 9 24.43 -26.30 -1.23
N THR A 10 24.81 -25.18 -1.86
CA THR A 10 24.39 -23.84 -1.46
C THR A 10 22.92 -23.60 -1.85
N GLY A 11 22.00 -24.12 -1.04
CA GLY A 11 20.58 -23.78 -1.13
C GLY A 11 20.38 -22.32 -0.72
N ARG A 12 19.91 -21.48 -1.65
CA ARG A 12 19.50 -20.10 -1.32
C ARG A 12 18.18 -20.18 -0.54
N ALA A 13 18.23 -19.86 0.75
CA ALA A 13 17.02 -19.77 1.56
C ALA A 13 16.11 -18.65 1.02
N ILE A 14 14.85 -18.98 0.70
CA ILE A 14 13.84 -17.98 0.36
C ILE A 14 13.35 -17.37 1.67
N VAL A 15 14.04 -16.33 2.11
CA VAL A 15 13.59 -15.48 3.22
C VAL A 15 12.41 -14.64 2.72
N LEU A 16 11.28 -14.67 3.43
CA LEU A 16 10.08 -13.93 3.03
C LEU A 16 10.28 -12.42 3.19
N GLY A 17 10.60 -11.76 2.08
CA GLY A 17 10.30 -10.35 1.87
C GLY A 17 8.80 -10.17 1.66
N LEU A 18 8.02 -10.16 2.75
CA LEU A 18 6.58 -9.94 2.69
C LEU A 18 6.30 -8.49 2.26
N THR A 19 5.82 -8.29 1.04
CA THR A 19 5.45 -6.96 0.53
C THR A 19 4.17 -6.48 1.20
N MET A 20 4.31 -5.78 2.33
CA MET A 20 3.20 -5.04 2.93
C MET A 20 2.84 -3.83 2.06
N LEU A 21 1.60 -3.80 1.57
CA LEU A 21 0.93 -2.58 1.16
C LEU A 21 0.69 -1.71 2.41
N PRO A 22 1.16 -0.45 2.46
CA PRO A 22 0.90 0.41 3.60
C PRO A 22 -0.57 0.87 3.61
N LEU A 23 -1.31 0.48 4.64
CA LEU A 23 -2.59 1.09 5.01
C LEU A 23 -2.34 2.48 5.62
N SER A 24 -2.19 3.49 4.77
CA SER A 24 -2.06 4.89 5.21
C SER A 24 -3.43 5.53 5.46
N SER A 25 -3.97 5.33 6.66
CA SER A 25 -5.12 6.10 7.16
C SER A 25 -4.63 7.42 7.76
N GLY A 26 -5.06 8.56 7.21
CA GLY A 26 -4.91 9.87 7.86
C GLY A 26 -4.32 10.99 6.98
N CYS A 27 -5.15 11.61 6.15
CA CYS A 27 -4.88 12.97 5.67
C CYS A 27 -5.48 13.98 6.65
N ALA A 28 -4.67 14.50 7.56
CA ALA A 28 -4.99 15.71 8.30
C ALA A 28 -4.78 16.93 7.37
N SER A 29 -5.85 17.63 7.03
CA SER A 29 -5.79 18.85 6.21
C SER A 29 -5.17 19.99 7.03
N PHE A 30 -3.93 20.36 6.72
CA PHE A 30 -3.35 21.63 7.14
C PHE A 30 -3.06 22.53 5.93
N SER A 31 -3.22 23.83 6.15
CA SER A 31 -3.39 24.85 5.13
C SER A 31 -2.07 25.36 4.54
N ALA A 32 -2.14 25.80 3.28
CA ALA A 32 -1.19 26.73 2.66
C ALA A 32 -1.96 27.97 2.14
N PRO A 33 -1.38 29.20 2.24
CA PRO A 33 -2.13 30.43 2.03
C PRO A 33 -2.25 30.87 0.57
N SER A 34 -3.19 31.80 0.35
CA SER A 34 -3.65 32.31 -0.94
C SER A 34 -2.84 33.49 -1.49
N TRP A 35 -2.51 33.42 -2.79
CA TRP A 35 -2.42 34.55 -3.74
C TRP A 35 -2.42 33.95 -5.17
N MET A 36 -3.01 34.52 -6.23
CA MET A 36 -3.82 35.72 -6.38
C MET A 36 -4.82 35.51 -7.55
N SER A 37 -6.07 35.95 -7.35
CA SER A 37 -7.05 36.58 -8.29
C SER A 37 -6.82 36.51 -9.81
N ARG A 38 -7.83 36.48 -10.70
CA ARG A 38 -9.31 36.66 -10.64
C ARG A 38 -9.86 36.26 -12.05
N GLY A 39 -11.12 35.88 -12.26
CA GLY A 39 -12.25 35.67 -11.35
C GLY A 39 -13.50 35.19 -12.12
N ASP A 40 -14.60 35.07 -11.38
CA ASP A 40 -16.02 35.36 -11.70
C ASP A 40 -16.36 35.81 -13.15
N SER A 41 -17.51 35.53 -13.79
CA SER A 41 -18.79 34.90 -13.42
C SER A 41 -19.61 34.70 -14.73
N SER A 42 -20.80 34.10 -14.82
CA SER A 42 -21.72 33.42 -13.89
C SER A 42 -22.58 32.39 -14.67
N ALA A 43 -23.74 31.95 -14.16
CA ALA A 43 -24.73 31.16 -14.89
C ALA A 43 -25.90 32.01 -15.44
N GLY A 44 -26.55 31.55 -16.52
CA GLY A 44 -27.99 31.73 -16.69
C GLY A 44 -28.51 32.37 -17.99
N LYS A 45 -29.13 31.51 -18.82
CA LYS A 45 -30.44 31.68 -19.51
C LYS A 45 -30.74 32.91 -20.42
N MET A 46 -31.50 32.55 -21.47
CA MET A 46 -32.51 33.32 -22.21
C MET A 46 -32.15 33.86 -23.60
N ALA A 47 -33.19 33.92 -24.43
CA ALA A 47 -33.16 34.11 -25.87
C ALA A 47 -33.72 35.50 -26.26
N ALA A 48 -33.88 35.68 -27.58
CA ALA A 48 -34.69 36.69 -28.26
C ALA A 48 -34.04 38.05 -28.60
N GLU A 49 -33.59 38.11 -29.86
CA GLU A 49 -34.03 39.06 -30.90
C GLU A 49 -33.77 40.58 -30.85
N ASN A 50 -33.37 41.02 -32.06
CA ASN A 50 -33.67 42.28 -32.76
C ASN A 50 -32.96 43.59 -32.36
N GLY A 51 -32.10 44.04 -33.29
CA GLY A 51 -31.59 45.40 -33.40
C GLY A 51 -31.30 45.78 -34.87
N MET A 52 -32.20 46.60 -35.44
CA MET A 52 -32.06 47.48 -36.64
C MET A 52 -31.47 46.89 -37.94
N VAL A 53 -32.25 46.65 -39.02
CA VAL A 53 -32.94 47.63 -39.90
C VAL A 53 -31.97 48.53 -40.69
N GLY A 54 -31.92 48.37 -42.02
CA GLY A 54 -31.02 49.14 -42.90
C GLY A 54 -31.18 48.85 -44.40
N SER A 55 -32.40 49.06 -44.91
CA SER A 55 -32.83 48.94 -46.33
C SER A 55 -31.76 49.03 -47.43
N LEU A 56 -31.67 48.00 -48.28
CA LEU A 56 -31.36 48.19 -49.70
C LEU A 56 -32.21 47.23 -50.57
N ALA A 57 -33.41 47.67 -50.93
CA ALA A 57 -34.31 46.91 -51.79
C ALA A 57 -34.02 47.15 -53.28
N ASN A 58 -34.08 46.06 -54.06
CA ASN A 58 -34.19 46.00 -55.53
C ASN A 58 -33.03 46.55 -56.40
N ALA A 59 -32.11 45.64 -56.73
CA ALA A 59 -31.67 45.46 -58.12
C ALA A 59 -31.80 43.96 -58.49
N GLY A 60 -32.94 43.58 -59.08
CA GLY A 60 -33.27 42.18 -59.38
C GLY A 60 -32.83 41.72 -60.78
N LYS A 61 -32.88 40.38 -60.98
CA LYS A 61 -32.72 39.66 -62.26
C LYS A 61 -31.27 39.56 -62.79
N GLY A 62 -30.53 38.54 -62.35
CA GLY A 62 -29.24 38.16 -62.94
C GLY A 62 -28.58 36.89 -62.38
N PHE A 63 -28.87 36.49 -61.14
CA PHE A 63 -28.03 35.51 -60.41
C PHE A 63 -28.48 34.03 -60.48
N THR A 64 -29.71 33.73 -60.92
CA THR A 64 -30.28 32.37 -60.83
C THR A 64 -29.68 31.34 -61.80
N GLY A 65 -28.95 31.77 -62.83
CA GLY A 65 -28.33 30.88 -63.81
C GLY A 65 -27.02 30.21 -63.32
N GLN A 66 -26.17 30.93 -62.58
CA GLN A 66 -24.80 30.48 -62.29
C GLN A 66 -24.71 29.48 -61.12
N VAL A 67 -25.65 29.54 -60.16
CA VAL A 67 -25.66 28.63 -58.99
C VAL A 67 -25.96 27.18 -59.40
N LYS A 68 -26.81 26.96 -60.42
CA LYS A 68 -27.27 25.61 -60.80
C LYS A 68 -26.19 24.79 -61.52
N THR A 69 -25.35 25.44 -62.33
CA THR A 69 -24.18 24.81 -62.98
C THR A 69 -23.07 24.44 -62.01
N MET A 70 -22.94 25.17 -60.89
CA MET A 70 -21.91 24.91 -59.89
C MET A 70 -22.23 23.65 -59.05
N GLY A 71 -23.52 23.43 -58.74
CA GLY A 71 -23.96 22.25 -57.99
C GLY A 71 -23.78 20.91 -58.73
N THR A 72 -24.01 20.88 -60.04
CA THR A 72 -23.85 19.64 -60.85
C THR A 72 -22.38 19.25 -61.04
N ALA A 73 -21.48 20.23 -61.20
CA ALA A 73 -20.05 19.97 -61.34
C ALA A 73 -19.47 19.32 -60.06
N VAL A 74 -19.76 19.88 -58.89
CA VAL A 74 -19.28 19.38 -57.58
C VAL A 74 -19.79 17.96 -57.29
N SER A 75 -21.06 17.67 -57.60
CA SER A 75 -21.63 16.32 -57.44
C SER A 75 -20.89 15.26 -58.29
N SER A 76 -20.60 15.59 -59.55
CA SER A 76 -19.90 14.68 -60.47
C SER A 76 -18.41 14.45 -60.14
N ALA A 77 -17.76 15.43 -59.48
CA ALA A 77 -16.40 15.30 -59.00
C ALA A 77 -16.34 14.42 -57.73
N MET A 78 -17.28 14.60 -56.80
CA MET A 78 -17.32 13.82 -55.55
C MET A 78 -17.66 12.34 -55.77
N SER A 79 -18.49 12.00 -56.76
CA SER A 79 -18.76 10.59 -57.10
C SER A 79 -17.54 9.90 -57.72
N LYS A 80 -16.84 10.54 -58.65
CA LYS A 80 -15.59 10.03 -59.23
C LYS A 80 -14.47 9.89 -58.19
N ALA A 81 -14.37 10.84 -57.25
CA ALA A 81 -13.41 10.76 -56.14
C ALA A 81 -13.69 9.56 -55.22
N LYS A 82 -14.96 9.27 -54.88
CA LYS A 82 -15.31 8.06 -54.11
C LYS A 82 -14.89 6.78 -54.84
N SER A 83 -15.19 6.64 -56.13
CA SER A 83 -14.86 5.42 -56.88
C SER A 83 -13.35 5.20 -57.05
N ALA A 84 -12.56 6.26 -57.21
CA ALA A 84 -11.11 6.16 -57.39
C ALA A 84 -10.33 5.86 -56.10
N VAL A 85 -10.79 6.38 -54.95
CA VAL A 85 -10.09 6.23 -53.65
C VAL A 85 -10.44 4.90 -52.95
N ILE A 86 -11.59 4.29 -53.27
CA ILE A 86 -12.00 2.99 -52.69
C ILE A 86 -11.42 1.80 -53.48
N ALA A 87 -11.09 1.98 -54.77
CA ALA A 87 -10.59 0.91 -55.64
C ALA A 87 -9.32 0.16 -55.17
N PRO A 88 -8.28 0.79 -54.57
CA PRO A 88 -7.10 0.06 -54.08
C PRO A 88 -7.30 -0.53 -52.68
N PHE A 89 -8.37 -0.16 -51.97
CA PHE A 89 -8.75 -0.70 -50.67
C PHE A 89 -9.93 -1.67 -50.79
N SER A 90 -9.83 -2.62 -51.73
CA SER A 90 -10.64 -3.83 -51.64
C SER A 90 -10.18 -4.62 -50.41
N THR A 91 -10.90 -4.48 -49.29
CA THR A 91 -10.73 -5.35 -48.13
C THR A 91 -11.28 -6.74 -48.44
N THR A 92 -10.55 -7.50 -49.27
CA THR A 92 -10.48 -8.95 -49.07
C THR A 92 -9.91 -9.15 -47.68
N ALA A 93 -10.81 -9.24 -46.69
CA ALA A 93 -10.46 -9.61 -45.33
C ALA A 93 -9.73 -10.94 -45.43
N ASN A 94 -8.43 -10.92 -45.20
CA ASN A 94 -7.67 -12.15 -45.15
C ASN A 94 -8.11 -12.82 -43.85
N ASN A 95 -8.89 -13.90 -43.97
CA ASN A 95 -9.43 -14.62 -42.81
C ASN A 95 -8.33 -15.32 -41.97
N SER A 96 -7.06 -15.15 -42.35
CA SER A 96 -5.87 -15.56 -41.60
C SER A 96 -5.12 -14.41 -40.92
N ASP A 97 -5.59 -13.17 -41.01
CA ASP A 97 -5.02 -12.02 -40.29
C ASP A 97 -5.48 -12.01 -38.82
N PRO A 98 -4.57 -12.24 -37.84
CA PRO A 98 -4.93 -12.28 -36.42
C PRO A 98 -5.30 -10.91 -35.84
N THR A 99 -5.12 -9.82 -36.59
CA THR A 99 -5.53 -8.45 -36.21
C THR A 99 -6.84 -8.01 -36.88
N SER A 100 -7.42 -8.83 -37.76
CA SER A 100 -8.66 -8.51 -38.46
C SER A 100 -9.89 -8.62 -37.56
N LEU A 101 -10.59 -7.49 -37.40
CA LEU A 101 -11.88 -7.43 -36.69
C LEU A 101 -12.98 -8.29 -37.32
N ALA A 102 -12.81 -8.76 -38.57
CA ALA A 102 -13.78 -9.59 -39.27
C ALA A 102 -13.95 -10.99 -38.65
N ASN A 103 -12.95 -11.47 -37.90
CA ASN A 103 -12.93 -12.79 -37.26
C ASN A 103 -12.97 -12.72 -35.72
N MET A 104 -13.47 -11.61 -35.14
CA MET A 104 -13.73 -11.59 -33.70
C MET A 104 -14.74 -12.69 -33.33
N PRO A 105 -14.47 -13.51 -32.29
CA PRO A 105 -15.45 -14.47 -31.81
C PRO A 105 -16.67 -13.72 -31.28
N THR A 106 -17.86 -14.07 -31.78
CA THR A 106 -19.11 -13.38 -31.43
C THR A 106 -19.49 -13.54 -29.95
N ASN A 107 -19.00 -14.61 -29.31
CA ASN A 107 -19.11 -14.86 -27.88
C ASN A 107 -17.69 -14.93 -27.30
N LEU A 108 -17.40 -14.09 -26.30
CA LEU A 108 -16.14 -14.14 -25.55
C LEU A 108 -16.20 -15.26 -24.51
N GLY A 109 -15.12 -16.03 -24.37
CA GLY A 109 -14.98 -17.02 -23.30
C GLY A 109 -14.86 -16.37 -21.91
N PRO A 110 -15.13 -17.12 -20.82
CA PRO A 110 -15.05 -16.59 -19.45
C PRO A 110 -13.63 -16.10 -19.11
N GLU A 111 -12.59 -16.66 -19.74
CA GLU A 111 -11.18 -16.29 -19.53
C GLU A 111 -10.89 -14.84 -19.94
N ILE A 112 -11.53 -14.36 -21.01
CA ILE A 112 -11.38 -12.97 -21.48
C ILE A 112 -12.00 -12.01 -20.47
N TRP A 113 -13.18 -12.36 -19.95
CA TRP A 113 -13.84 -11.60 -18.90
C TRP A 113 -13.04 -11.60 -17.59
N VAL A 114 -12.50 -12.74 -17.16
CA VAL A 114 -11.57 -12.82 -16.01
C VAL A 114 -10.34 -11.96 -16.22
N THR A 115 -9.69 -12.05 -17.38
CA THR A 115 -8.47 -11.26 -17.69
C THR A 115 -8.75 -9.75 -17.68
N ASN A 116 -9.88 -9.32 -18.24
CA ASN A 116 -10.30 -7.92 -18.21
C ASN A 116 -10.68 -7.46 -16.79
N GLY A 117 -11.27 -8.34 -15.98
CA GLY A 117 -11.53 -8.11 -14.57
C GLY A 117 -10.24 -7.85 -13.78
N GLN A 118 -9.24 -8.71 -13.94
CA GLN A 118 -7.91 -8.58 -13.34
C GLN A 118 -7.20 -7.29 -13.79
N LEU A 119 -7.33 -6.92 -15.07
CA LEU A 119 -6.84 -5.64 -15.58
C LEU A 119 -7.52 -4.46 -14.86
N TYR A 120 -8.83 -4.49 -14.65
CA TYR A 120 -9.51 -3.45 -13.87
C TYR A 120 -9.12 -3.44 -12.39
N GLU A 121 -8.87 -4.59 -11.76
CA GLU A 121 -8.32 -4.64 -10.39
C GLU A 121 -6.95 -3.96 -10.29
N SER A 122 -6.05 -4.23 -11.24
CA SER A 122 -4.71 -3.62 -11.26
C SER A 122 -4.75 -2.08 -11.37
N GLN A 123 -5.86 -1.54 -11.92
CA GLN A 123 -6.14 -0.11 -12.02
C GLN A 123 -6.96 0.45 -10.84
N GLY A 124 -7.24 -0.35 -9.81
CA GLY A 124 -8.06 0.03 -8.66
C GLY A 124 -9.57 0.15 -8.94
N LYS A 125 -10.05 -0.30 -10.10
CA LYS A 125 -11.43 -0.10 -10.59
C LYS A 125 -12.31 -1.30 -10.20
N PHE A 126 -12.40 -1.60 -8.91
CA PHE A 126 -13.01 -2.84 -8.38
C PHE A 126 -14.45 -3.08 -8.84
N ALA A 127 -15.30 -2.05 -8.93
CA ALA A 127 -16.65 -2.19 -9.45
C ALA A 127 -16.71 -2.69 -10.91
N LYS A 128 -15.74 -2.28 -11.75
CA LYS A 128 -15.61 -2.79 -13.13
C LYS A 128 -15.04 -4.20 -13.15
N ALA A 129 -14.11 -4.52 -12.25
CA ALA A 129 -13.61 -5.88 -12.11
C ALA A 129 -14.74 -6.87 -11.76
N LEU A 130 -15.58 -6.51 -10.79
CA LEU A 130 -16.73 -7.31 -10.37
C LEU A 130 -17.76 -7.51 -11.49
N ASP A 131 -18.07 -6.49 -12.29
CA ASP A 131 -18.92 -6.62 -13.50
C ASP A 131 -18.33 -7.62 -14.53
N ASN A 132 -17.01 -7.61 -14.71
CA ASN A 132 -16.34 -8.54 -15.62
C ASN A 132 -16.34 -9.98 -15.06
N TYR A 133 -16.05 -10.19 -13.78
CA TYR A 133 -16.17 -11.52 -13.18
C TYR A 133 -17.61 -12.04 -13.15
N THR A 134 -18.59 -11.15 -12.97
CA THR A 134 -20.01 -11.54 -13.05
C THR A 134 -20.33 -12.11 -14.43
N LYS A 135 -19.86 -11.47 -15.51
CA LYS A 135 -20.02 -11.98 -16.89
C LYS A 135 -19.28 -13.30 -17.13
N ALA A 136 -18.10 -13.48 -16.56
CA ALA A 136 -17.41 -14.77 -16.59
C ALA A 136 -18.26 -15.87 -15.93
N LEU A 137 -18.90 -15.57 -14.79
CA LEU A 137 -19.77 -16.49 -14.05
C LEU A 137 -21.16 -16.69 -14.67
N GLU A 138 -21.64 -15.76 -15.48
CA GLU A 138 -22.84 -15.93 -16.31
C GLU A 138 -22.60 -16.95 -17.44
N ILE A 139 -21.38 -17.00 -17.98
CA ILE A 139 -20.96 -17.94 -19.03
C ILE A 139 -20.59 -19.30 -18.41
N GLU A 140 -19.79 -19.29 -17.34
CA GLU A 140 -19.35 -20.49 -16.63
C GLU A 140 -19.48 -20.29 -15.10
N PRO A 141 -20.61 -20.71 -14.49
CA PRO A 141 -20.86 -20.52 -13.05
C PRO A 141 -19.86 -21.19 -12.11
N THR A 142 -19.08 -22.14 -12.62
CA THR A 142 -18.03 -22.90 -11.92
C THR A 142 -16.62 -22.35 -12.14
N ASN A 143 -16.44 -21.26 -12.89
CA ASN A 143 -15.12 -20.73 -13.22
C ASN A 143 -14.35 -20.31 -11.96
N GLU A 144 -13.37 -21.12 -11.55
CA GLU A 144 -12.64 -20.96 -10.29
C GLU A 144 -11.98 -19.59 -10.18
N ALA A 145 -11.33 -19.12 -11.26
CA ALA A 145 -10.61 -17.85 -11.26
C ALA A 145 -11.56 -16.64 -11.06
N ALA A 146 -12.77 -16.69 -11.65
CA ALA A 146 -13.81 -15.69 -11.42
C ALA A 146 -14.41 -15.78 -10.02
N LEU A 147 -14.68 -16.98 -9.51
CA LEU A 147 -15.20 -17.21 -8.14
C LEU A 147 -14.23 -16.69 -7.08
N LEU A 148 -12.94 -17.05 -7.16
CA LEU A 148 -11.90 -16.60 -6.23
C LEU A 148 -11.66 -15.10 -6.29
N SER A 149 -11.57 -14.51 -7.49
CA SER A 149 -11.34 -13.07 -7.62
C SER A 149 -12.53 -12.27 -7.08
N THR A 150 -13.77 -12.76 -7.32
CA THR A 150 -14.98 -12.22 -6.70
C THR A 150 -14.95 -12.33 -5.18
N ALA A 151 -14.55 -13.48 -4.63
CA ALA A 151 -14.39 -13.67 -3.18
C ALA A 151 -13.37 -12.67 -2.59
N ARG A 152 -12.18 -12.55 -3.18
CA ARG A 152 -11.12 -11.62 -2.77
C ARG A 152 -11.57 -10.15 -2.81
N LEU A 153 -12.36 -9.75 -3.81
CA LEU A 153 -12.96 -8.40 -3.83
C LEU A 153 -13.94 -8.20 -2.68
N TYR A 154 -14.80 -9.18 -2.37
CA TYR A 154 -15.70 -9.08 -1.21
C TYR A 154 -14.94 -9.07 0.13
N VAL A 155 -13.81 -9.77 0.27
CA VAL A 155 -12.93 -9.64 1.44
C VAL A 155 -12.38 -8.22 1.57
N ARG A 156 -11.92 -7.62 0.45
CA ARG A 156 -11.41 -6.23 0.43
C ARG A 156 -12.48 -5.21 0.82
N GLU A 157 -13.73 -5.45 0.44
CA GLU A 157 -14.89 -4.64 0.83
C GLU A 157 -15.45 -4.99 2.23
N GLN A 158 -14.80 -5.90 2.98
CA GLN A 158 -15.24 -6.42 4.30
C GLN A 158 -16.63 -7.09 4.29
N LYS A 159 -17.12 -7.48 3.10
CA LYS A 159 -18.39 -8.18 2.87
C LYS A 159 -18.20 -9.70 3.06
N TYR A 160 -17.75 -10.07 4.25
CA TYR A 160 -17.26 -11.42 4.56
C TYR A 160 -18.25 -12.54 4.25
N SER A 161 -19.55 -12.36 4.54
CA SER A 161 -20.59 -13.37 4.22
C SER A 161 -20.73 -13.63 2.71
N GLN A 162 -20.55 -12.60 1.87
CA GLN A 162 -20.54 -12.78 0.42
C GLN A 162 -19.26 -13.49 -0.02
N ALA A 163 -18.09 -13.06 0.49
CA ALA A 163 -16.82 -13.73 0.21
C ALA A 163 -16.85 -15.22 0.55
N GLU A 164 -17.39 -15.58 1.71
CA GLU A 164 -17.53 -16.96 2.18
C GLU A 164 -18.45 -17.80 1.27
N SER A 165 -19.54 -17.23 0.76
CA SER A 165 -20.38 -17.88 -0.25
C SER A 165 -19.62 -18.15 -1.55
N PHE A 166 -18.78 -17.21 -2.01
CA PHE A 166 -17.97 -17.41 -3.22
C PHE A 166 -16.80 -18.39 -3.00
N PHE A 167 -16.15 -18.40 -1.84
CA PHE A 167 -15.17 -19.45 -1.48
C PHE A 167 -15.82 -20.83 -1.40
N ALA A 168 -17.02 -20.95 -0.81
CA ALA A 168 -17.76 -22.22 -0.77
C ALA A 168 -18.11 -22.73 -2.18
N LYS A 169 -18.52 -21.83 -3.10
CA LYS A 169 -18.73 -22.18 -4.51
C LYS A 169 -17.44 -22.62 -5.20
N ALA A 170 -16.32 -21.91 -4.98
CA ALA A 170 -15.03 -22.26 -5.55
C ALA A 170 -14.57 -23.66 -5.08
N LEU A 171 -14.66 -23.93 -3.78
CA LEU A 171 -14.34 -25.24 -3.20
C LEU A 171 -15.29 -26.36 -3.69
N ALA A 172 -16.56 -26.06 -3.94
CA ALA A 172 -17.51 -27.04 -4.49
C ALA A 172 -17.27 -27.34 -5.97
N ALA A 173 -16.77 -26.37 -6.75
CA ALA A 173 -16.41 -26.56 -8.15
C ALA A 173 -15.04 -27.24 -8.32
N ASN A 174 -14.02 -26.77 -7.60
CA ASN A 174 -12.66 -27.28 -7.63
C ASN A 174 -11.98 -27.09 -6.26
N PRO A 175 -11.89 -28.12 -5.40
CA PRO A 175 -11.14 -28.04 -4.15
C PRO A 175 -9.65 -27.79 -4.44
N GLN A 176 -9.13 -26.64 -4.01
CA GLN A 176 -7.74 -26.25 -4.19
C GLN A 176 -7.14 -25.77 -2.86
N ALA A 177 -5.86 -26.09 -2.64
CA ALA A 177 -5.18 -25.76 -1.38
C ALA A 177 -5.08 -24.23 -1.16
N GLU A 178 -4.89 -23.46 -2.23
CA GLU A 178 -4.89 -21.99 -2.13
C GLU A 178 -6.26 -21.44 -1.73
N THR A 179 -7.36 -22.00 -2.22
CA THR A 179 -8.71 -21.59 -1.82
C THR A 179 -8.95 -21.78 -0.32
N TYR A 180 -8.52 -22.91 0.23
CA TYR A 180 -8.59 -23.16 1.69
C TYR A 180 -7.70 -22.17 2.47
N ASN A 181 -6.54 -21.82 1.94
CA ASN A 181 -5.61 -20.85 2.55
C ASN A 181 -6.12 -19.40 2.50
N GLU A 182 -6.79 -18.98 1.42
CA GLU A 182 -7.46 -17.68 1.33
C GLU A 182 -8.68 -17.60 2.25
N LEU A 183 -9.49 -18.67 2.32
CA LEU A 183 -10.60 -18.80 3.27
C LEU A 183 -10.11 -18.69 4.72
N ALA A 184 -9.02 -19.40 5.06
CA ALA A 184 -8.39 -19.33 6.38
C ALA A 184 -7.95 -17.89 6.73
N SER A 185 -7.35 -17.19 5.77
CA SER A 185 -6.89 -15.80 5.94
C SER A 185 -8.08 -14.84 6.19
N MET A 186 -9.20 -15.04 5.48
CA MET A 186 -10.44 -14.29 5.65
C MET A 186 -11.14 -14.59 7.00
N GLN A 187 -11.13 -15.84 7.45
CA GLN A 187 -11.64 -16.25 8.77
C GLN A 187 -10.79 -15.63 9.89
N GLN A 188 -9.46 -15.63 9.75
CA GLN A 188 -8.55 -15.00 10.71
C GLN A 188 -8.79 -13.48 10.84
N GLN A 189 -9.07 -12.78 9.73
CA GLN A 189 -9.41 -11.35 9.74
C GLN A 189 -10.70 -11.03 10.52
N GLN A 190 -11.60 -12.00 10.69
CA GLN A 190 -12.81 -11.88 11.51
C GLN A 190 -12.61 -12.36 12.96
N GLY A 191 -11.41 -12.80 13.34
CA GLY A 191 -11.17 -13.44 14.64
C GLY A 191 -11.76 -14.85 14.76
N ARG A 192 -12.19 -15.47 13.65
CA ARG A 192 -12.67 -16.87 13.59
C ARG A 192 -11.49 -17.85 13.58
N THR A 193 -10.61 -17.73 14.58
CA THR A 193 -9.30 -18.41 14.64
C THR A 193 -9.41 -19.94 14.56
N ALA A 194 -10.42 -20.55 15.20
CA ALA A 194 -10.60 -22.00 15.17
C ALA A 194 -10.93 -22.51 13.75
N GLU A 195 -11.79 -21.79 13.02
CA GLU A 195 -12.13 -22.10 11.64
C GLU A 195 -10.94 -21.83 10.71
N ALA A 196 -10.21 -20.72 10.91
CA ALA A 196 -9.01 -20.39 10.15
C ALA A 196 -7.94 -21.49 10.27
N LEU A 197 -7.70 -21.98 11.49
CA LEU A 197 -6.77 -23.10 11.74
C LEU A 197 -7.25 -24.39 11.06
N ALA A 198 -8.55 -24.69 11.03
CA ALA A 198 -9.08 -25.85 10.32
C ALA A 198 -8.89 -25.71 8.78
N SER A 199 -9.20 -24.54 8.22
CA SER A 199 -9.05 -24.25 6.80
C SER A 199 -7.59 -24.29 6.33
N VAL A 200 -6.64 -23.67 7.05
CA VAL A 200 -5.22 -23.73 6.64
C VAL A 200 -4.63 -25.14 6.81
N ASN A 201 -5.12 -25.93 7.77
CA ASN A 201 -4.73 -27.34 7.87
C ASN A 201 -5.23 -28.15 6.67
N LYS A 202 -6.40 -27.86 6.09
CA LYS A 202 -6.83 -28.48 4.81
C LYS A 202 -5.89 -28.14 3.65
N ALA A 203 -5.41 -26.90 3.57
CA ALA A 203 -4.39 -26.55 2.58
C ALA A 203 -3.06 -27.33 2.78
N ILE A 204 -2.64 -27.54 4.04
CA ILE A 204 -1.43 -28.31 4.38
C ILE A 204 -1.62 -29.81 4.17
N GLU A 205 -2.81 -30.37 4.40
CA GLU A 205 -3.13 -31.76 4.07
C GLU A 205 -2.99 -32.03 2.56
N MET A 206 -3.39 -31.06 1.72
CA MET A 206 -3.29 -31.13 0.26
C MET A 206 -1.86 -30.92 -0.25
N GLU A 207 -1.11 -29.96 0.32
CA GLU A 207 0.28 -29.66 -0.06
C GLU A 207 1.21 -29.63 1.18
N PRO A 208 1.59 -30.79 1.74
CA PRO A 208 2.29 -30.85 3.04
C PRO A 208 3.69 -30.24 3.05
N ALA A 209 4.32 -30.13 1.88
CA ALA A 209 5.62 -29.51 1.67
C ALA A 209 5.55 -27.99 1.37
N SER A 210 4.35 -27.40 1.25
CA SER A 210 4.17 -25.98 0.89
C SER A 210 4.60 -25.05 2.03
N PRO A 211 5.69 -24.27 1.87
CA PRO A 211 6.13 -23.37 2.94
C PRO A 211 5.18 -22.18 3.09
N ARG A 212 4.40 -21.84 2.05
CA ARG A 212 3.37 -20.78 2.09
C ARG A 212 2.34 -21.07 3.17
N TYR A 213 1.71 -22.24 3.14
CA TYR A 213 0.64 -22.58 4.08
C TYR A 213 1.15 -22.77 5.51
N ARG A 214 2.35 -23.32 5.67
CA ARG A 214 2.99 -23.46 6.99
C ARG A 214 3.39 -22.11 7.60
N ASN A 215 3.82 -21.13 6.79
CA ASN A 215 4.03 -19.75 7.27
C ASN A 215 2.70 -19.08 7.67
N ASN A 216 1.61 -19.29 6.92
CA ASN A 216 0.31 -18.73 7.26
C ASN A 216 -0.26 -19.34 8.56
N LEU A 217 -0.15 -20.66 8.72
CA LEU A 217 -0.47 -21.36 9.97
C LEU A 217 0.41 -20.84 11.13
N ALA A 218 1.72 -20.68 10.93
CA ALA A 218 2.62 -20.12 11.94
C ALA A 218 2.21 -18.69 12.35
N GLY A 219 1.77 -17.85 11.40
CA GLY A 219 1.20 -16.53 11.69
C GLY A 219 -0.03 -16.62 12.61
N MET A 220 -1.01 -17.47 12.27
CA MET A 220 -2.22 -17.70 13.07
C MET A 220 -1.90 -18.23 14.48
N LEU A 221 -0.92 -19.13 14.59
CA LEU A 221 -0.45 -19.67 15.86
C LEU A 221 0.24 -18.60 16.72
N VAL A 222 1.12 -17.78 16.13
CA VAL A 222 1.77 -16.65 16.83
C VAL A 222 0.75 -15.62 17.30
N SER A 223 -0.23 -15.24 16.47
CA SER A 223 -1.36 -14.38 16.89
C SER A 223 -2.20 -14.99 18.03
N SER A 224 -2.16 -16.31 18.20
CA SER A 224 -2.82 -17.06 19.28
C SER A 224 -1.90 -17.33 20.49
N GLY A 225 -0.69 -16.76 20.53
CA GLY A 225 0.31 -16.99 21.57
C GLY A 225 1.07 -18.33 21.49
N ARG A 226 0.76 -19.17 20.50
CA ARG A 226 1.24 -20.56 20.35
C ARG A 226 2.56 -20.64 19.57
N SER A 227 3.56 -19.90 20.05
CA SER A 227 4.83 -19.69 19.33
C SER A 227 5.65 -20.98 19.14
N ASP A 228 5.67 -21.87 20.12
CA ASP A 228 6.42 -23.13 20.03
C ASP A 228 5.84 -24.07 18.96
N GLU A 229 4.51 -24.14 18.87
CA GLU A 229 3.81 -24.88 17.81
C GLU A 229 4.05 -24.25 16.43
N ALA A 230 4.15 -22.92 16.35
CA ALA A 230 4.52 -22.23 15.12
C ALA A 230 5.93 -22.64 14.64
N VAL A 231 6.91 -22.73 15.56
CA VAL A 231 8.26 -23.24 15.25
C VAL A 231 8.19 -24.70 14.78
N GLN A 232 7.45 -25.57 15.47
CA GLN A 232 7.29 -26.99 15.08
C GLN A 232 6.70 -27.16 13.68
N GLN A 233 5.70 -26.35 13.31
CA GLN A 233 5.08 -26.40 11.98
C GLN A 233 6.01 -25.90 10.88
N LEU A 234 6.87 -24.92 11.18
CA LEU A 234 7.86 -24.39 10.24
C LEU A 234 9.07 -25.32 10.07
N GLN A 235 9.47 -26.05 11.11
CA GLN A 235 10.54 -27.05 11.04
C GLN A 235 10.25 -28.22 10.09
N GLN A 236 8.98 -28.41 9.69
CA GLN A 236 8.60 -29.38 8.65
C GLN A 236 9.09 -29.01 7.25
N VAL A 237 9.45 -27.73 7.02
CA VAL A 237 9.84 -27.19 5.69
C VAL A 237 11.10 -26.30 5.73
N PHE A 238 11.59 -25.93 6.92
CA PHE A 238 12.76 -25.07 7.10
C PHE A 238 13.73 -25.62 8.15
N PRO A 239 15.05 -25.34 8.03
CA PRO A 239 16.01 -25.61 9.10
C PRO A 239 15.63 -24.90 10.42
N PRO A 240 16.02 -25.43 11.59
CA PRO A 240 15.65 -24.87 12.90
C PRO A 240 15.98 -23.38 13.09
N ALA A 241 17.09 -22.90 12.51
CA ALA A 241 17.46 -21.48 12.55
C ALA A 241 16.46 -20.60 11.78
N VAL A 242 16.09 -21.01 10.55
CA VAL A 242 15.14 -20.28 9.69
C VAL A 242 13.72 -20.34 10.27
N ALA A 243 13.31 -21.48 10.83
CA ALA A 243 12.02 -21.61 11.51
C ALA A 243 11.89 -20.63 12.70
N ASN A 244 12.91 -20.52 13.54
CA ASN A 244 12.94 -19.53 14.64
C ASN A 244 13.00 -18.09 14.12
N TYR A 245 13.81 -17.81 13.09
CA TYR A 245 13.84 -16.48 12.48
C TYR A 245 12.45 -16.06 11.94
N ASN A 246 11.73 -16.95 11.27
CA ASN A 246 10.37 -16.66 10.76
C ASN A 246 9.39 -16.34 11.90
N VAL A 247 9.42 -17.10 13.01
CA VAL A 247 8.60 -16.81 14.20
C VAL A 247 9.01 -15.49 14.86
N ALA A 248 10.30 -15.18 14.91
CA ALA A 248 10.77 -13.89 15.39
C ALA A 248 10.29 -12.72 14.53
N TYR A 249 10.30 -12.88 13.20
CA TYR A 249 9.80 -11.88 12.26
C TYR A 249 8.29 -11.65 12.44
N LEU A 250 7.50 -12.73 12.65
CA LEU A 250 6.08 -12.61 12.97
C LEU A 250 5.85 -11.81 14.27
N HIS A 251 6.58 -12.13 15.34
CA HIS A 251 6.53 -11.35 16.59
C HIS A 251 6.92 -9.89 16.38
N PHE A 252 7.96 -9.62 15.59
CA PHE A 252 8.39 -8.26 15.25
C PHE A 252 7.29 -7.49 14.49
N THR A 253 6.59 -8.12 13.53
CA THR A 253 5.46 -7.49 12.84
C THR A 253 4.25 -7.23 13.74
N HIS A 254 4.06 -8.05 14.78
CA HIS A 254 3.06 -7.83 15.84
C HIS A 254 3.55 -6.89 16.96
N GLN A 255 4.70 -6.22 16.78
CA GLN A 255 5.33 -5.33 17.77
C GLN A 255 5.74 -6.01 19.10
N ASN A 256 5.71 -7.35 19.17
CA ASN A 256 6.20 -8.12 20.30
C ASN A 256 7.74 -8.24 20.24
N LEU A 257 8.43 -7.15 20.61
CA LEU A 257 9.90 -7.10 20.55
C LEU A 257 10.56 -8.15 21.46
N ALA A 258 9.96 -8.49 22.60
CA ALA A 258 10.46 -9.50 23.50
C ALA A 258 10.42 -10.91 22.88
N GLY A 259 9.27 -11.30 22.32
CA GLY A 259 9.14 -12.57 21.58
C GLY A 259 10.06 -12.63 20.36
N ALA A 260 10.21 -11.50 19.65
CA ALA A 260 11.16 -11.41 18.53
C ALA A 260 12.60 -11.65 18.98
N GLN A 261 13.07 -10.98 20.04
CA GLN A 261 14.43 -11.15 20.58
C GLN A 261 14.67 -12.59 21.05
N GLN A 262 13.73 -13.22 21.74
CA GLN A 262 13.82 -14.61 22.18
C GLN A 262 14.04 -15.56 21.01
N HIS A 263 13.19 -15.50 19.97
CA HIS A 263 13.33 -16.39 18.82
C HIS A 263 14.53 -16.04 17.93
N LEU A 264 14.98 -14.78 17.87
CA LEU A 264 16.25 -14.42 17.22
C LEU A 264 17.45 -15.04 17.94
N GLN A 265 17.45 -15.06 19.27
CA GLN A 265 18.51 -15.71 20.03
C GLN A 265 18.55 -17.22 19.76
N LEU A 266 17.38 -17.89 19.70
CA LEU A 266 17.27 -19.30 19.31
C LEU A 266 17.73 -19.55 17.86
N ALA A 267 17.40 -18.64 16.93
CA ALA A 267 17.85 -18.72 15.54
C ALA A 267 19.39 -18.63 15.44
N LEU A 268 20.00 -17.70 16.17
CA LEU A 268 21.46 -17.49 16.18
C LEU A 268 22.23 -18.53 17.00
N GLN A 269 21.58 -19.22 17.94
CA GLN A 269 22.15 -20.42 18.56
C GLN A 269 22.23 -21.59 17.56
N ALA A 270 21.24 -21.73 16.67
CA ALA A 270 21.20 -22.77 15.65
C ALA A 270 22.08 -22.46 14.42
N ASP A 271 22.17 -21.19 14.00
CA ASP A 271 23.14 -20.70 13.00
C ASP A 271 23.64 -19.30 13.38
N PRO A 272 24.84 -19.19 14.00
CA PRO A 272 25.44 -17.89 14.34
C PRO A 272 25.73 -16.98 13.15
N ASN A 273 25.76 -17.52 11.93
CA ASN A 273 26.09 -16.77 10.72
C ASN A 273 24.86 -16.24 9.98
N LEU A 274 23.64 -16.66 10.35
CA LEU A 274 22.39 -16.23 9.71
C LEU A 274 22.30 -14.70 9.71
N LYS A 275 22.45 -14.07 8.54
CA LYS A 275 22.63 -12.62 8.42
C LYS A 275 21.35 -11.90 8.81
N GLU A 276 20.22 -12.40 8.33
CA GLU A 276 18.89 -11.83 8.47
C GLU A 276 18.46 -11.77 9.95
N ALA A 277 18.83 -12.80 10.73
CA ALA A 277 18.60 -12.80 12.17
C ALA A 277 19.50 -11.80 12.92
N ARG A 278 20.76 -11.61 12.50
CA ARG A 278 21.64 -10.58 13.06
C ARG A 278 21.16 -9.17 12.72
N ASP A 279 20.84 -8.91 11.45
CA ASP A 279 20.30 -7.64 10.96
C ASP A 279 19.02 -7.24 11.73
N LEU A 280 18.10 -8.19 11.95
CA LEU A 280 16.86 -7.92 12.69
C LEU A 280 17.12 -7.71 14.19
N MET A 281 18.05 -8.44 14.79
CA MET A 281 18.44 -8.24 16.20
C MET A 281 19.06 -6.86 16.41
N GLU A 282 19.96 -6.44 15.53
CA GLU A 282 20.56 -5.11 15.53
C GLU A 282 19.51 -4.01 15.34
N LYS A 283 18.59 -4.18 14.39
CA LYS A 283 17.46 -3.26 14.17
C LYS A 283 16.59 -3.11 15.42
N ILE A 284 16.28 -4.20 16.12
CA ILE A 284 15.50 -4.15 17.36
C ILE A 284 16.31 -3.45 18.45
N ALA A 285 17.59 -3.78 18.64
CA ALA A 285 18.46 -3.14 19.63
C ALA A 285 18.64 -1.62 19.40
N GLY A 286 18.77 -1.19 18.14
CA GLY A 286 18.79 0.23 17.77
C GLY A 286 17.45 0.92 18.06
N SER A 287 16.33 0.25 17.83
CA SER A 287 15.01 0.81 18.14
C SER A 287 14.74 0.92 19.65
N SER A 288 15.15 -0.07 20.45
CA SER A 288 14.92 -0.08 21.90
C SER A 288 15.85 0.89 22.63
N THR A 289 17.11 1.02 22.20
CA THR A 289 18.03 2.03 22.74
C THR A 289 17.56 3.45 22.43
N ALA A 290 17.07 3.71 21.21
CA ALA A 290 16.45 4.99 20.86
C ALA A 290 15.19 5.28 21.72
N GLN A 291 14.31 4.30 21.93
CA GLN A 291 13.15 4.44 22.80
C GLN A 291 13.53 4.70 24.27
N SER A 292 14.52 3.98 24.81
CA SER A 292 15.00 4.20 26.18
C SER A 292 15.65 5.58 26.35
N ALA A 293 16.39 6.06 25.35
CA ALA A 293 16.99 7.39 25.37
C ALA A 293 15.91 8.48 25.34
N VAL A 294 14.89 8.36 24.48
CA VAL A 294 13.76 9.30 24.43
C VAL A 294 13.00 9.32 25.76
N ALA A 295 12.74 8.17 26.37
CA ALA A 295 12.11 8.09 27.70
C ALA A 295 12.96 8.75 28.81
N ALA A 296 14.28 8.54 28.78
CA ALA A 296 15.21 9.19 29.72
C ALA A 296 15.23 10.72 29.54
N TYR A 297 15.27 11.23 28.30
CA TYR A 297 15.19 12.66 28.01
C TYR A 297 13.85 13.28 28.41
N GLN A 298 12.73 12.57 28.20
CA GLN A 298 11.42 13.02 28.67
C GLN A 298 11.37 13.08 30.20
N THR A 299 11.88 12.06 30.89
CA THR A 299 11.94 12.04 32.37
C THR A 299 12.82 13.16 32.91
N ALA A 300 14.00 13.39 32.34
CA ALA A 300 14.87 14.52 32.68
C ALA A 300 14.15 15.86 32.43
N GLY A 301 13.48 16.02 31.29
CA GLY A 301 12.70 17.22 30.97
C GLY A 301 11.55 17.51 31.95
N GLN A 302 10.89 16.47 32.49
CA GLN A 302 9.90 16.65 33.55
C GLN A 302 10.56 17.08 34.87
N ILE A 303 11.71 16.49 35.24
CA ILE A 303 12.47 16.89 36.44
C ILE A 303 12.92 18.35 36.35
N TYR A 304 13.40 18.81 35.19
CA TYR A 304 13.76 20.22 34.99
C TYR A 304 12.54 21.16 35.15
N ARG A 305 11.39 20.82 34.57
CA ARG A 305 10.16 21.62 34.71
C ARG A 305 9.65 21.68 36.15
N THR A 306 9.69 20.57 36.88
CA THR A 306 9.30 20.57 38.30
C THR A 306 10.29 21.35 39.15
N ALA A 307 11.59 21.29 38.84
CA ALA A 307 12.60 22.13 39.48
C ALA A 307 12.38 23.64 39.22
N GLU A 308 12.04 24.05 37.99
CA GLU A 308 11.68 25.45 37.69
C GLU A 308 10.51 25.93 38.55
N THR A 309 9.45 25.13 38.69
CA THR A 309 8.29 25.48 39.55
C THR A 309 8.60 25.53 41.04
N LEU A 310 9.69 24.90 41.50
CA LEU A 310 10.17 24.98 42.88
C LEU A 310 11.16 26.15 43.10
N VAL A 311 11.79 26.66 42.04
CA VAL A 311 12.80 27.73 42.10
C VAL A 311 12.20 29.11 41.83
N THR A 312 10.99 29.22 41.29
CA THR A 312 10.23 30.49 41.29
C THR A 312 9.73 30.80 42.71
N PRO A 313 10.27 31.79 43.44
CA PRO A 313 9.68 32.19 44.71
C PRO A 313 8.33 32.83 44.41
N THR A 314 7.24 32.21 44.86
CA THR A 314 5.94 32.85 44.96
C THR A 314 6.03 33.96 46.01
N VAL A 315 6.42 35.17 45.60
CA VAL A 315 6.33 36.36 46.43
C VAL A 315 4.85 36.57 46.75
N PRO A 316 4.43 36.50 48.02
CA PRO A 316 3.02 36.71 48.36
C PRO A 316 2.61 38.14 48.01
N ALA A 317 1.45 38.28 47.35
CA ALA A 317 0.84 39.58 47.07
C ALA A 317 0.42 40.25 48.39
N GLY A 318 1.36 40.95 49.03
CA GLY A 318 1.19 41.51 50.37
C GLY A 318 2.48 41.99 51.05
N ALA A 319 3.67 41.75 50.49
CA ALA A 319 4.91 42.33 51.01
C ALA A 319 4.93 43.85 50.79
N ALA A 320 4.81 44.62 51.88
CA ALA A 320 4.70 46.07 51.85
C ALA A 320 5.94 46.76 51.24
N VAL A 321 5.72 47.75 50.38
CA VAL A 321 6.76 48.60 49.82
C VAL A 321 7.29 49.54 50.91
N TYR A 322 8.42 49.19 51.51
CA TYR A 322 9.21 50.15 52.29
C TYR A 322 9.93 51.12 51.34
N GLN A 323 9.33 52.28 51.12
CA GLN A 323 10.06 53.44 50.58
C GLN A 323 11.13 53.86 51.59
N ARG A 324 12.41 53.63 51.29
CA ARG A 324 13.50 54.21 52.05
C ARG A 324 13.85 55.57 51.44
N THR A 325 13.48 56.64 52.14
CA THR A 325 13.87 58.01 51.82
C THR A 325 15.38 58.20 52.00
N GLY A 326 15.96 59.05 51.15
CA GLY A 326 17.37 59.00 50.80
C GLY A 326 18.41 59.46 51.83
N ALA A 327 19.66 59.23 51.45
CA ALA A 327 20.81 60.10 51.71
C ALA A 327 21.86 59.85 50.61
N ASN A 328 22.61 60.88 50.24
CA ASN A 328 23.75 60.76 49.35
C ASN A 328 24.87 59.95 50.01
N ASP A 329 25.72 59.29 49.21
CA ASP A 329 27.12 59.73 49.10
C ASP A 329 27.83 59.11 47.89
N SER A 330 28.86 59.82 47.42
CA SER A 330 29.59 59.57 46.18
C SER A 330 30.93 58.87 46.41
N ALA A 331 31.30 57.94 45.53
CA ALA A 331 32.71 57.63 45.24
C ALA A 331 32.88 56.87 43.92
N GLN A 332 33.92 57.21 43.17
CA GLN A 332 34.45 56.41 42.06
C GLN A 332 35.31 55.26 42.58
N ALA A 333 35.42 54.16 41.82
CA ALA A 333 36.71 53.58 41.38
C ALA A 333 36.49 52.23 40.67
N GLY A 334 37.32 51.92 39.67
CA GLY A 334 37.34 50.59 39.03
C GLY A 334 38.36 49.64 39.70
N GLY A 335 38.17 48.33 39.51
CA GLY A 335 39.11 47.30 39.95
C GLY A 335 38.77 45.91 39.43
N TYR A 336 39.59 45.38 38.53
CA TYR A 336 39.76 43.94 38.24
C TYR A 336 40.97 43.42 39.08
N PRO A 337 41.35 42.12 39.10
CA PRO A 337 40.70 40.85 38.74
C PRO A 337 40.80 39.76 39.88
N THR A 338 40.43 38.49 39.63
CA THR A 338 41.25 37.24 39.81
C THR A 338 40.53 35.92 40.24
N ASN A 339 40.73 34.88 39.40
CA ASN A 339 41.10 33.47 39.69
C ASN A 339 40.13 32.39 40.24
N GLY A 340 40.29 31.16 39.70
CA GLY A 340 39.72 29.87 40.15
C GLY A 340 38.59 29.28 39.26
N GLY A 341 38.67 28.10 38.62
CA GLY A 341 39.80 27.16 38.52
C GLY A 341 39.47 25.67 38.21
N TYR A 342 38.76 25.34 37.11
CA TYR A 342 38.73 24.02 36.38
C TYR A 342 38.44 22.68 37.14
N PRO A 343 38.29 21.49 36.49
CA PRO A 343 38.19 21.15 35.06
C PRO A 343 36.97 20.26 34.63
N MET A 344 36.84 20.04 33.30
CA MET A 344 36.02 18.99 32.66
C MET A 344 36.80 17.65 32.53
N PRO A 345 36.14 16.48 32.42
CA PRO A 345 36.81 15.20 32.13
C PRO A 345 37.14 15.01 30.64
N ALA A 346 38.25 14.31 30.37
CA ALA A 346 38.86 14.15 29.04
C ALA A 346 38.47 12.86 28.29
N ALA A 347 38.81 12.82 27.00
CA ALA A 347 38.50 11.74 26.06
C ALA A 347 39.42 10.50 26.17
N TYR A 348 38.96 9.41 25.55
CA TYR A 348 39.69 8.13 25.41
C TYR A 348 40.96 8.23 24.55
N PRO A 349 42.00 7.43 24.82
CA PRO A 349 43.09 7.19 23.87
C PRO A 349 42.78 6.04 22.91
N SER A 350 43.26 6.16 21.67
CA SER A 350 43.36 5.06 20.70
C SER A 350 44.75 4.41 20.77
N THR A 351 44.82 3.12 20.44
CA THR A 351 46.09 2.45 20.08
C THR A 351 45.85 1.44 18.96
N ASN A 352 46.80 1.46 18.00
CA ASN A 352 47.01 0.57 16.84
C ASN A 352 46.38 -0.83 16.89
#